data_AF-A0A7K2M1T1-F1
#
_entry.id   AF-A0A7K2M1T1-F1
#
_cell.length_a   1.000
_cell.length_b   1.000
_cell.length_c   1.000
_cell.angle_alpha   90.00
_cell.angle_beta   90.00
_cell.angle_gamma   90.00
#
_symmetry.space_group_name_H-M   'P 1'
#
loop_
_entity.id
_entity.type
_entity.pdbx_description
1 polymer ?
#
loop_
_entity_poly.entity_id
_entity_poly.type
_entity_poly.pdbx_seq_one_letter_code
_entity_poly.pdbx_strand_id
1 'polypeptide(L)'
;MSNGTDGDHITVSFAALHELAVELEDILKQLNGKLGDLYDRAEPVVLSWKGEAREIFVEKLDEWDRSAQDLQAAQKWLHAYVTTGHANYSAAHKAVLRGWGAA
;
A
#
# COMPACT_ATOMS: atom_id res chain seq x y z
N MET A 1 17.26 -6.74 34.32
CA MET A 1 17.15 -7.66 33.18
C MET A 1 15.79 -7.43 32.53
N SER A 2 15.72 -6.58 31.52
CA SER A 2 14.54 -6.43 30.66
C SER A 2 15.05 -5.90 29.31
N ASN A 3 15.38 -6.82 28.40
CA ASN A 3 15.88 -6.48 27.05
C ASN A 3 15.25 -7.38 25.96
N GLY A 4 14.32 -8.27 26.34
CA GLY A 4 13.65 -9.20 25.43
C GLY A 4 12.32 -8.71 24.89
N THR A 5 11.61 -7.85 25.63
CA THR A 5 10.24 -7.41 25.31
C THR A 5 10.19 -6.35 24.21
N ASP A 6 11.15 -5.42 24.19
CA ASP A 6 11.12 -4.29 23.24
C ASP A 6 11.41 -4.76 21.80
N GLY A 7 12.31 -5.73 21.63
CA GLY A 7 12.61 -6.28 20.31
C GLY A 7 11.50 -7.17 19.76
N ASP A 8 10.82 -7.90 20.63
CA ASP A 8 9.65 -8.70 20.25
C ASP A 8 8.49 -7.79 19.81
N HIS A 9 8.20 -6.73 20.58
CA HIS A 9 7.17 -5.74 20.24
C HIS A 9 7.46 -5.02 18.91
N ILE A 10 8.71 -4.63 18.65
CA ILE A 10 9.11 -4.01 17.37
C ILE A 10 8.95 -4.99 16.20
N THR A 11 9.30 -6.27 16.39
CA THR A 11 9.16 -7.30 15.35
C THR A 11 7.70 -7.56 15.00
N VAL A 12 6.83 -7.65 16.01
CA VAL A 12 5.36 -7.77 15.83
C VAL A 12 4.81 -6.55 15.10
N SER A 13 5.26 -5.33 15.43
CA SER A 13 4.84 -4.11 14.74
C SER A 13 5.22 -4.11 13.26
N PHE A 14 6.43 -4.55 12.89
CA PHE A 14 6.82 -4.68 11.48
C PHE A 14 6.01 -5.74 10.74
N ALA A 15 5.71 -6.87 11.38
CA ALA A 15 4.86 -7.91 10.79
C ALA A 15 3.45 -7.37 10.49
N ALA A 16 2.85 -6.62 11.43
CA ALA A 16 1.56 -5.98 11.23
C ALA A 16 1.58 -4.94 10.10
N LEU A 17 2.63 -4.12 10.02
CA LEU A 17 2.78 -3.15 8.92
C LEU A 17 2.98 -3.83 7.56
N HIS A 18 3.66 -4.98 7.52
CA HIS A 18 3.82 -5.78 6.30
C HIS A 18 2.49 -6.38 5.85
N GLU A 19 1.72 -6.96 6.76
CA GLU A 19 0.38 -7.49 6.50
C GLU A 19 -0.54 -6.40 5.95
N LEU A 20 -0.55 -5.22 6.57
CA LEU A 20 -1.34 -4.08 6.13
C LEU A 20 -0.93 -3.58 4.73
N ALA A 21 0.36 -3.66 4.39
CA ALA A 21 0.84 -3.32 3.06
C ALA A 21 0.36 -4.33 1.99
N VAL A 22 0.33 -5.62 2.33
CA VAL A 22 -0.20 -6.68 1.45
C VAL A 22 -1.72 -6.54 1.28
N GLU A 23 -2.45 -6.28 2.36
CA GLU A 23 -3.90 -6.05 2.32
C GLU A 23 -4.24 -4.84 1.43
N LEU A 24 -3.51 -3.73 1.59
CA LEU A 24 -3.70 -2.54 0.76
C LEU A 24 -3.44 -2.82 -0.73
N GLU A 25 -2.42 -3.64 -1.04
CA GLU A 25 -2.16 -4.08 -2.41
C GLU A 25 -3.32 -4.88 -3.00
N ASP A 26 -3.90 -5.79 -2.22
CA ASP A 26 -5.05 -6.59 -2.67
C ASP A 26 -6.29 -5.73 -2.89
N ILE A 27 -6.59 -4.81 -1.98
CA ILE A 27 -7.68 -3.84 -2.11
C ILE A 27 -7.50 -3.00 -3.39
N LEU A 28 -6.27 -2.53 -3.66
CA LEU A 28 -5.95 -1.79 -4.88
C LEU A 28 -6.19 -2.62 -6.15
N LYS A 29 -5.77 -3.89 -6.16
CA LYS A 29 -6.03 -4.80 -7.28
C LYS A 29 -7.53 -5.00 -7.51
N GLN A 30 -8.29 -5.24 -6.44
CA GLN A 30 -9.74 -5.41 -6.52
C GLN A 30 -10.44 -4.14 -7.01
N LEU A 31 -10.04 -2.95 -6.54
CA LEU A 31 -10.60 -1.67 -6.97
C LEU A 31 -10.35 -1.42 -8.47
N ASN A 32 -9.12 -1.64 -8.94
CA ASN A 32 -8.78 -1.49 -10.35
C ASN A 32 -9.56 -2.47 -11.23
N GLY A 33 -9.72 -3.73 -10.79
CA GLY A 33 -10.53 -4.72 -11.49
C GLY A 33 -12.00 -4.30 -11.62
N LYS A 34 -12.61 -3.86 -10.50
CA LYS A 34 -14.00 -3.39 -10.50
C LYS A 34 -14.23 -2.17 -11.40
N LEU A 35 -13.24 -1.27 -11.50
CA LEU A 35 -13.34 -0.14 -12.43
C LEU A 35 -13.23 -0.60 -13.88
N GLY A 36 -12.30 -1.51 -14.21
CA GLY A 36 -12.22 -2.11 -15.55
C GLY A 36 -13.56 -2.72 -15.96
N ASP A 37 -14.16 -3.54 -15.08
CA ASP A 37 -15.47 -4.13 -15.32
C ASP A 37 -16.59 -3.07 -15.46
N LEU A 38 -16.50 -1.96 -14.74
CA LEU A 38 -17.45 -0.86 -14.87
C LEU A 38 -17.28 -0.16 -16.22
N TYR A 39 -16.04 0.11 -16.63
CA TYR A 39 -15.71 0.74 -17.90
C TYR A 39 -16.19 -0.13 -19.07
N ASP A 40 -15.88 -1.42 -19.08
CA ASP A 40 -16.27 -2.34 -20.15
C ASP A 40 -17.81 -2.43 -20.30
N ARG A 41 -18.54 -2.35 -19.19
CA ARG A 41 -20.02 -2.30 -19.21
C ARG A 41 -20.58 -0.95 -19.60
N ALA A 42 -19.90 0.14 -19.24
CA ALA A 42 -20.34 1.50 -19.51
C ALA A 42 -20.00 1.94 -20.93
N GLU A 43 -18.88 1.48 -21.52
CA GLU A 43 -18.38 1.89 -22.84
C GLU A 43 -19.45 1.83 -23.94
N PRO A 44 -20.24 0.74 -24.13
CA PRO A 44 -21.27 0.67 -25.16
C PRO A 44 -22.38 1.71 -24.97
N VAL A 45 -22.64 2.08 -23.72
CA VAL A 45 -23.72 3.00 -23.33
C VAL A 45 -23.24 4.45 -23.40
N VAL A 46 -21.99 4.71 -23.00
CA VAL A 46 -21.32 6.03 -23.06
C VAL A 46 -21.18 6.50 -24.51
N LEU A 47 -20.97 5.59 -25.47
CA LEU A 47 -20.98 5.92 -26.90
C LEU A 47 -22.32 6.48 -27.40
N SER A 48 -23.43 6.15 -26.71
CA SER A 48 -24.77 6.69 -27.01
C SER A 48 -25.04 8.03 -26.32
N TRP A 49 -24.29 8.37 -25.27
CA TRP A 49 -24.49 9.59 -24.50
C TRP A 49 -23.95 10.80 -25.24
N LYS A 50 -24.76 11.87 -25.30
CA LYS A 50 -24.38 13.16 -25.87
C LYS A 50 -24.45 14.25 -24.81
N GLY A 51 -23.54 15.22 -24.89
CA GLY A 51 -23.50 16.39 -24.02
C GLY A 51 -23.07 16.06 -22.58
N GLU A 52 -23.73 16.70 -21.62
CA GLU A 52 -23.38 16.75 -20.19
C GLU A 52 -23.15 15.37 -19.54
N ALA A 53 -23.95 14.36 -19.90
CA ALA A 53 -23.80 13.02 -19.32
C ALA A 53 -22.44 12.37 -19.64
N ARG A 54 -21.90 12.63 -20.85
CA ARG A 54 -20.57 12.15 -21.23
C ARG A 54 -19.47 12.92 -20.50
N GLU A 55 -19.65 14.23 -20.33
CA GLU A 55 -18.69 15.09 -19.63
C GLU A 55 -18.57 14.70 -18.15
N ILE A 56 -19.70 14.51 -17.45
CA ILE A 56 -19.73 14.05 -16.05
C ILE A 56 -19.09 12.66 -15.92
N PHE A 57 -19.34 11.75 -16.86
CA PHE A 57 -18.71 10.43 -16.83
C PHE A 57 -17.18 10.50 -16.91
N VAL A 58 -16.65 11.33 -17.81
CA VAL A 58 -15.20 11.55 -17.93
C VAL A 58 -14.64 12.18 -16.66
N GLU A 59 -15.32 13.19 -16.09
CA GLU A 59 -14.92 13.79 -14.82
C GLU A 59 -14.82 12.77 -13.69
N LYS A 60 -15.79 11.84 -13.60
CA LYS A 60 -15.75 10.76 -12.60
C LYS A 60 -14.67 9.72 -12.85
N LEU A 61 -14.31 9.46 -14.10
CA LEU A 61 -13.14 8.64 -14.42
C LEU A 61 -11.85 9.31 -13.97
N ASP A 62 -11.69 10.62 -14.22
CA ASP A 62 -10.50 11.37 -13.80
C ASP A 62 -10.37 11.46 -12.26
N GLU A 63 -11.48 11.67 -11.55
CA GLU A 63 -11.51 11.65 -10.07
C GLU A 63 -11.08 10.29 -9.50
N TRP A 64 -11.55 9.20 -10.14
CA TRP A 64 -11.16 7.86 -9.75
C TRP A 64 -9.66 7.64 -9.98
N ASP A 65 -9.14 8.04 -11.15
CA ASP A 65 -7.73 7.78 -11.52
C ASP A 65 -6.78 8.48 -10.56
N ARG A 66 -7.10 9.71 -10.18
CA ARG A 66 -6.37 10.44 -9.14
C ARG A 66 -6.39 9.72 -7.79
N SER A 67 -7.55 9.25 -7.37
CA SER A 67 -7.70 8.54 -6.09
C SER A 67 -6.93 7.20 -6.08
N ALA A 68 -6.90 6.49 -7.21
CA ALA A 68 -6.14 5.26 -7.37
C ALA A 68 -4.62 5.52 -7.31
N GLN A 69 -4.15 6.59 -7.95
CA GLN A 69 -2.76 7.02 -7.91
C GLN A 69 -2.32 7.39 -6.48
N ASP A 70 -3.17 8.11 -5.73
CA ASP A 70 -2.89 8.47 -4.34
C ASP A 70 -2.77 7.24 -3.44
N LEU A 71 -3.67 6.26 -3.59
CA LEU A 71 -3.59 4.99 -2.86
C LEU A 71 -2.33 4.19 -3.21
N GLN A 72 -1.94 4.14 -4.49
CA GLN A 72 -0.69 3.51 -4.92
C GLN A 72 0.55 4.22 -4.34
N ALA A 73 0.52 5.55 -4.26
CA ALA A 73 1.59 6.32 -3.65
C ALA A 73 1.71 6.02 -2.15
N ALA A 74 0.59 5.95 -1.44
CA ALA A 74 0.54 5.57 -0.03
C ALA A 74 1.08 4.15 0.20
N GLN A 75 0.72 3.18 -0.64
CA GLN A 75 1.25 1.82 -0.58
C GLN A 75 2.78 1.79 -0.77
N LYS A 76 3.30 2.49 -1.79
CA LYS A 76 4.75 2.58 -2.04
C LYS A 76 5.49 3.19 -0.85
N TRP A 77 4.94 4.26 -0.27
CA TRP A 77 5.48 4.90 0.92
C TRP A 77 5.53 3.93 2.11
N LEU A 78 4.42 3.24 2.40
CA LEU A 78 4.34 2.27 3.49
C LEU A 78 5.33 1.13 3.30
N HIS A 79 5.40 0.57 2.08
CA HIS A 79 6.33 -0.52 1.76
C HIS A 79 7.80 -0.09 1.93
N ALA A 80 8.16 1.10 1.47
CA ALA A 80 9.50 1.67 1.65
C ALA A 80 9.84 1.89 3.13
N TYR A 81 8.88 2.37 3.92
CA TYR A 81 9.05 2.58 5.36
C TYR A 81 9.29 1.27 6.10
N VAL A 82 8.48 0.23 5.83
CA VAL A 82 8.61 -1.10 6.45
C VAL A 82 9.95 -1.75 6.10
N THR A 83 10.34 -1.74 4.82
CA THR A 83 11.59 -2.38 4.36
C THR A 83 12.82 -1.66 4.91
N THR A 84 12.83 -0.33 4.89
CA THR A 84 13.94 0.48 5.44
C THR A 84 14.04 0.34 6.96
N GLY A 85 12.90 0.44 7.66
CA GLY A 85 12.84 0.30 9.11
C GLY A 85 13.31 -1.08 9.58
N HIS A 86 12.84 -2.14 8.93
CA HIS A 86 13.25 -3.51 9.24
C HIS A 86 14.75 -3.73 9.00
N ALA A 87 15.29 -3.25 7.88
CA ALA A 87 16.72 -3.36 7.57
C ALA A 87 17.59 -2.64 8.62
N ASN A 88 17.20 -1.42 9.00
CA ASN A 88 17.92 -0.64 10.01
C ASN A 88 17.87 -1.31 11.39
N TYR A 89 16.70 -1.79 11.81
CA TYR A 89 16.54 -2.51 13.07
C TYR A 89 17.37 -3.82 13.10
N SER A 90 17.30 -4.62 12.03
CA SER A 90 18.08 -5.85 11.90
C SER A 90 19.59 -5.59 11.96
N ALA A 91 20.06 -4.54 11.30
CA ALA A 91 21.47 -4.14 11.32
C ALA A 91 21.92 -3.70 12.73
N ALA A 92 21.10 -2.88 13.42
CA ALA A 92 21.36 -2.46 14.79
C ALA A 92 21.34 -3.65 15.77
N HIS A 93 20.36 -4.53 15.68
CA HIS A 93 20.25 -5.73 16.51
C HIS A 93 21.46 -6.66 16.32
N LYS A 94 21.88 -6.91 15.07
CA LYS A 94 23.10 -7.68 14.77
C LYS A 94 24.37 -6.98 15.28
N ALA A 95 24.43 -5.66 15.25
CA ALA A 95 25.55 -4.90 15.81
C ALA A 95 25.62 -5.05 17.34
N VAL A 96 24.49 -5.01 18.04
CA VAL A 96 24.41 -5.25 19.48
C VAL A 96 24.85 -6.67 19.83
N LEU A 97 24.35 -7.70 19.13
CA LEU A 97 24.77 -9.09 19.36
C LEU A 97 26.28 -9.29 19.12
N ARG A 98 26.83 -8.67 18.07
CA ARG A 98 28.28 -8.71 17.81
C ARG A 98 29.09 -7.97 18.88
N GLY A 99 28.60 -6.82 19.36
CA GLY A 99 29.26 -6.05 20.42
C GLY A 99 29.29 -6.76 21.77
N TRP A 100 28.35 -7.68 22.02
CA TRP A 100 28.24 -8.43 23.26
C TRP A 100 28.85 -9.85 23.15
N GLY A 101 29.12 -10.34 21.94
CA GLY A 101 29.86 -11.58 21.67
C GLY A 101 31.36 -11.39 21.43
N ALA A 102 31.86 -10.16 21.48
CA ALA A 102 33.27 -9.82 21.50
C ALA A 102 33.75 -9.59 22.94
N ALA A 103 33.75 -10.65 23.74
CA ALA A 103 34.50 -10.79 24.98
C ALA A 103 34.75 -12.28 25.24
#